data_AF-A0A096PCX3-F1
#
_entry.id   AF-A0A096PCX3-F1
#
_cell.length_a   1.000
_cell.length_b   1.000
_cell.length_c   1.000
_cell.angle_alpha   90.00
_cell.angle_beta   90.00
_cell.angle_gamma   90.00
#
_symmetry.space_group_name_H-M   'P 1'
#
loop_
_entity.id
_entity.type
_entity.pdbx_description
1 polymer ?
#
loop_
_entity_poly.entity_id
_entity_poly.type
_entity_poly.pdbx_seq_one_letter_code
_entity_poly.pdbx_strand_id
1 'polypeptide(L)'
;MMELGALFVDFYSFMATLNYDKSELKIPPPTGWPEITSESCGGTKSDYAIEVLRHLPYFNSKGKSRIHYKSKLCDLTAWSPDDFKKNRETYDFMEF
;
A
#
# COMPACT_ATOMS: atom_id res chain seq x y z
N MET A 1 2.23 -0.82 18.24
CA MET A 1 1.46 -1.06 17.00
C MET A 1 0.06 -0.44 17.03
N MET A 2 -0.72 -0.57 18.13
CA MET A 2 -2.12 -0.10 18.18
C MET A 2 -2.30 1.41 17.90
N GLU A 3 -1.42 2.26 18.43
CA GLU A 3 -1.49 3.72 18.24
C GLU A 3 -1.11 4.17 16.82
N LEU A 4 -0.07 3.54 16.23
CA LEU A 4 0.38 3.86 14.88
C LEU A 4 -0.61 3.41 13.80
N GLY A 5 -1.24 2.24 13.99
CA GLY A 5 -2.28 1.75 13.09
C GLY A 5 -3.50 2.68 13.06
N ALA A 6 -3.94 3.16 14.22
CA ALA A 6 -5.04 4.13 14.32
C ALA A 6 -4.71 5.44 13.59
N LEU A 7 -3.49 5.97 13.77
CA LEU A 7 -3.02 7.17 13.07
C LEU A 7 -3.10 7.01 11.54
N PHE A 8 -2.66 5.87 11.00
CA PHE A 8 -2.73 5.62 9.56
C PHE A 8 -4.18 5.43 9.09
N VAL A 9 -5.04 4.76 9.86
CA VAL A 9 -6.47 4.65 9.55
C VAL A 9 -7.13 6.03 9.48
N ASP A 10 -6.83 6.92 10.43
CA ASP A 10 -7.37 8.29 10.44
C ASP A 10 -6.90 9.09 9.23
N PHE A 11 -5.60 9.02 8.91
CA PHE A 11 -5.04 9.68 7.73
C PHE A 11 -5.67 9.19 6.42
N TYR A 12 -5.80 7.86 6.24
CA TYR A 12 -6.41 7.31 5.03
C TYR A 12 -7.92 7.61 4.98
N SER A 13 -8.61 7.61 6.12
CA SER A 13 -10.02 8.01 6.20
C SER A 13 -10.20 9.48 5.81
N PHE A 14 -9.26 10.35 6.19
CA PHE A 14 -9.25 11.74 5.73
C PHE A 14 -9.03 11.82 4.21
N MET A 15 -8.11 11.04 3.63
CA MET A 15 -7.90 10.99 2.18
C MET A 15 -9.15 10.54 1.40
N ALA A 16 -9.99 9.67 2.00
CA ALA A 16 -11.29 9.27 1.46
C ALA A 16 -12.34 10.41 1.46
N THR A 17 -12.08 11.53 2.12
CA THR A 17 -12.96 12.72 2.01
C THR A 17 -12.57 13.64 0.87
N LEU A 18 -11.34 13.50 0.34
CA LEU A 18 -10.80 14.38 -0.70
C LEU A 18 -10.91 13.76 -2.10
N ASN A 19 -10.25 12.61 -2.30
CA ASN A 19 -9.98 12.09 -3.65
C ASN A 19 -10.33 10.61 -3.83
N TYR A 20 -10.64 9.89 -2.76
CA TYR A 20 -10.89 8.44 -2.78
C TYR A 20 -12.28 8.12 -2.26
N ASP A 21 -12.88 7.05 -2.74
CA ASP A 21 -14.12 6.56 -2.15
C ASP A 21 -13.80 5.82 -0.86
N LYS A 22 -14.51 6.16 0.22
CA LYS A 22 -14.40 5.47 1.51
C LYS A 22 -14.75 3.98 1.38
N SER A 23 -15.61 3.59 0.43
CA SER A 23 -15.93 2.18 0.16
C SER A 23 -14.74 1.37 -0.36
N GLU A 24 -13.72 2.04 -0.90
CA GLU A 24 -12.50 1.42 -1.41
C GLU A 24 -11.40 1.27 -0.34
N LEU A 25 -11.61 1.81 0.87
CA LEU A 25 -10.64 1.74 1.98
C LEU A 25 -10.69 0.38 2.67
N LYS A 26 -9.59 -0.37 2.59
CA LYS A 26 -9.36 -1.65 3.26
C LYS A 26 -8.64 -1.41 4.59
N ILE A 27 -9.24 -1.89 5.68
CA ILE A 27 -8.68 -1.79 7.03
C ILE A 27 -7.95 -3.10 7.38
N PRO A 28 -6.71 -3.04 7.90
CA PRO A 28 -5.95 -4.23 8.24
C PRO A 28 -6.60 -5.04 9.37
N PRO A 29 -6.52 -6.39 9.33
CA PRO A 29 -6.83 -7.22 10.49
C PRO A 29 -5.91 -6.88 11.68
N PRO A 30 -6.30 -7.22 12.92
CA PRO A 30 -5.44 -7.01 14.10
C PRO A 30 -4.08 -7.72 14.02
N THR A 31 -3.99 -8.79 13.24
CA THR A 31 -2.75 -9.57 12.98
C THR A 31 -1.98 -9.10 11.75
N GLY A 32 -2.46 -8.04 11.09
CA GLY A 32 -1.98 -7.56 9.80
C GLY A 32 -2.45 -8.41 8.61
N TRP A 33 -2.19 -7.91 7.40
CA TRP A 33 -2.46 -8.61 6.14
C TRP A 33 -1.57 -9.86 6.02
N PRO A 34 -2.12 -11.08 5.92
CA PRO A 34 -1.34 -12.31 5.76
C PRO A 34 -0.65 -12.43 4.40
N GLU A 35 -1.19 -11.78 3.36
CA GLU A 35 -0.66 -11.79 1.99
C GLU A 35 0.59 -10.92 1.82
N ILE A 36 0.84 -9.97 2.73
CA ILE A 36 2.05 -9.15 2.73
C ILE A 36 3.15 -9.89 3.47
N THR A 37 4.12 -10.39 2.70
CA THR A 37 5.28 -11.18 3.15
C THR A 37 6.54 -10.61 2.49
N SER A 38 7.72 -11.03 2.96
CA SER A 38 8.97 -10.63 2.31
C SER A 38 8.97 -11.03 0.84
N GLU A 39 8.55 -12.27 0.57
CA GLU A 39 8.48 -12.87 -0.76
C GLU A 39 7.48 -12.15 -1.66
N SER A 40 6.27 -11.88 -1.17
CA SER A 40 5.27 -11.16 -1.96
C SER A 40 5.68 -9.72 -2.25
N CYS A 41 6.51 -9.12 -1.39
CA CYS A 41 7.09 -7.78 -1.57
C CYS A 41 8.44 -7.76 -2.31
N GLY A 42 8.79 -8.85 -3.02
CA GLY A 42 9.99 -8.92 -3.87
C GLY A 42 11.30 -9.17 -3.12
N GLY A 43 11.25 -9.56 -1.85
CA GLY A 43 12.39 -10.03 -1.06
C GLY A 43 13.43 -8.97 -0.69
N THR A 44 13.12 -7.68 -0.87
CA THR A 44 14.09 -6.58 -0.64
C THR A 44 13.80 -5.70 0.55
N LYS A 45 12.64 -5.87 1.19
CA LYS A 45 12.26 -5.10 2.38
C LYS A 45 12.74 -5.84 3.62
N SER A 46 13.15 -5.10 4.65
CA SER A 46 13.47 -5.69 5.95
C SER A 46 12.21 -6.25 6.62
N ASP A 47 12.38 -7.20 7.54
CA ASP A 47 11.28 -7.77 8.32
C ASP A 47 10.45 -6.70 9.03
N TYR A 48 11.10 -5.66 9.55
CA TYR A 48 10.42 -4.53 10.17
C TYR A 48 9.57 -3.75 9.17
N ALA A 49 10.08 -3.49 7.97
CA ALA A 49 9.30 -2.82 6.93
C ALA A 49 8.10 -3.66 6.49
N ILE A 50 8.26 -4.98 6.35
CA ILE A 50 7.15 -5.90 6.09
C ILE A 50 6.10 -5.79 7.20
N GLU A 51 6.52 -5.82 8.47
CA GLU A 51 5.61 -5.74 9.60
C GLU A 51 4.81 -4.42 9.64
N VAL A 52 5.45 -3.30 9.28
CA VAL A 52 4.74 -2.01 9.14
C VAL A 52 3.72 -2.08 8.00
N LEU A 53 4.12 -2.56 6.82
CA LEU A 53 3.24 -2.64 5.64
C LEU A 53 2.02 -3.52 5.88
N ARG A 54 2.18 -4.63 6.62
CA ARG A 54 1.08 -5.53 7.02
C ARG A 54 -0.01 -4.81 7.83
N HIS A 55 0.31 -3.70 8.47
CA HIS A 55 -0.61 -2.95 9.33
C HIS A 55 -1.04 -1.61 8.76
N LEU A 56 -0.74 -1.34 7.48
CA LEU A 56 -1.25 -0.15 6.80
C LEU A 56 -2.65 -0.40 6.19
N PRO A 57 -3.52 0.62 6.18
CA PRO A 57 -4.69 0.63 5.32
C PRO A 57 -4.27 0.78 3.85
N TYR A 58 -5.10 0.25 2.96
CA TYR A 58 -4.91 0.36 1.52
C TYR A 58 -6.20 0.76 0.82
N PHE A 59 -6.11 1.53 -0.26
CA PHE A 59 -7.23 1.73 -1.18
C PHE A 59 -7.12 0.76 -2.33
N ASN A 60 -8.24 0.31 -2.87
CA ASN A 60 -8.25 -0.50 -4.09
C ASN A 60 -7.52 0.24 -5.23
N SER A 61 -6.42 -0.35 -5.70
CA SER A 61 -5.56 0.25 -6.74
C SER A 61 -6.21 0.35 -8.12
N LYS A 62 -7.38 -0.26 -8.32
CA LYS A 62 -8.18 -0.17 -9.56
C LYS A 62 -8.86 1.19 -9.75
N GLY A 63 -8.88 2.03 -8.72
CA GLY A 63 -9.41 3.39 -8.78
C GLY A 63 -8.66 4.29 -9.78
N LYS A 64 -9.39 5.23 -10.40
CA LYS A 64 -8.79 6.28 -11.26
C LYS A 64 -8.17 7.41 -10.44
N SER A 65 -8.49 7.49 -9.15
CA SER A 65 -8.06 8.52 -8.23
C SER A 65 -6.55 8.62 -8.09
N ARG A 66 -6.10 9.84 -7.78
CA ARG A 66 -4.69 10.18 -7.54
C ARG A 66 -4.63 11.00 -6.26
N ILE A 67 -3.65 10.74 -5.42
CA ILE A 67 -3.43 11.57 -4.22
C ILE A 67 -2.83 12.92 -4.58
N HIS A 68 -2.08 12.96 -5.68
CA HIS A 68 -1.37 14.13 -6.18
C HIS A 68 -1.07 13.94 -7.69
N TYR A 69 -0.59 14.97 -8.37
CA TYR A 69 -0.19 14.87 -9.78
C TYR A 69 0.79 13.71 -9.99
N LYS A 70 0.39 12.77 -10.87
CA LYS A 70 1.11 11.52 -11.19
C LYS A 70 1.37 10.57 -10.01
N SER A 71 0.81 10.82 -8.82
CA SER A 71 0.96 9.95 -7.66
C SER A 71 -0.31 9.16 -7.39
N LYS A 72 -0.20 7.83 -7.41
CA LYS A 72 -1.26 6.89 -7.02
C LYS A 72 -0.83 6.12 -5.78
N LEU A 73 -1.80 5.75 -4.94
CA LEU A 73 -1.55 4.81 -3.87
C LEU A 73 -1.43 3.39 -4.44
N CYS A 74 -0.50 2.62 -3.88
CA CYS A 74 -0.28 1.23 -4.25
C CYS A 74 -1.02 0.33 -3.26
N ASP A 75 -1.87 -0.56 -3.78
CA ASP A 75 -2.49 -1.61 -2.99
C ASP A 75 -1.58 -2.84 -2.95
N LEU A 76 -0.71 -2.92 -1.94
CA LEU A 76 0.24 -4.03 -1.83
C LEU A 76 -0.44 -5.36 -1.53
N THR A 77 -1.67 -5.35 -1.01
CA THR A 77 -2.44 -6.57 -0.77
C THR A 77 -2.92 -7.22 -2.07
N ALA A 78 -2.92 -6.48 -3.18
CA ALA A 78 -3.33 -6.95 -4.49
C ALA A 78 -2.16 -7.21 -5.46
N TRP A 79 -0.93 -6.89 -5.04
CA TRP A 79 0.26 -7.06 -5.90
C TRP A 79 0.76 -8.49 -5.88
N SER A 80 1.06 -9.00 -7.07
CA SER A 80 1.86 -10.22 -7.26
C SER A 80 3.36 -9.90 -7.24
N PRO A 81 4.23 -10.90 -7.04
CA PRO A 81 5.68 -10.72 -7.20
C PRO A 81 6.08 -10.13 -8.57
N ASP A 82 5.34 -10.45 -9.63
CA ASP A 82 5.56 -9.89 -10.97
C ASP A 82 5.22 -8.40 -11.04
N ASP A 83 4.20 -7.94 -10.31
CA ASP A 83 3.87 -6.51 -10.22
C ASP A 83 5.01 -5.72 -9.56
N PHE A 84 5.64 -6.28 -8.51
CA PHE A 84 6.83 -5.68 -7.89
C PHE A 84 8.01 -5.61 -8.86
N LYS A 85 8.25 -6.68 -9.63
CA LYS A 85 9.31 -6.71 -10.63
C LYS A 85 9.09 -5.66 -11.72
N LYS A 86 7.88 -5.62 -12.29
CA LYS A 86 7.51 -4.62 -13.30
C LYS A 86 7.61 -3.20 -12.79
N ASN A 87 7.23 -2.96 -11.53
CA ASN A 87 7.35 -1.66 -10.90
C ASN A 87 8.82 -1.23 -10.82
N ARG A 88 9.72 -2.11 -10.34
CA ARG A 88 11.17 -1.85 -10.32
C ARG A 88 11.71 -1.51 -11.71
N GLU A 89 11.44 -2.35 -12.71
CA GLU A 89 11.91 -2.13 -14.09
C GLU A 89 11.43 -0.81 -14.68
N THR A 90 10.19 -0.40 -14.35
CA THR A 90 9.62 0.87 -14.81
C THR A 90 10.38 2.07 -14.25
N TYR A 91 10.78 2.02 -12.97
CA TYR A 91 11.49 3.13 -12.32
C TYR A 91 12.99 3.12 -12.60
N ASP A 92 13.61 1.95 -12.75
CA ASP A 92 15.01 1.81 -13.19
C ASP A 92 15.19 2.34 -14.64
N PHE A 93 14.17 2.16 -15.50
CA PHE A 93 14.18 2.71 -16.87
C PHE A 93 13.95 4.23 -16.93
N MET A 94 13.47 4.86 -15.85
CA MET A 94 13.22 6.31 -15.77
C MET A 94 14.34 7.08 -15.05
N GLU A 95 15.38 6.41 -14.53
CA GLU A 95 16.61 7.09 -14.12
C GLU A 95 17.39 7.53 -15.37
N PHE A 96 17.49 8.85 -15.55
CA PHE A 96 18.30 9.51 -16.60
C PHE A 96 19.73 9.74 -16.11
#